data_AF-A0A3D3T1H2-F1
#
_entry.id   AF-A0A3D3T1H2-F1
#
_cell.length_a   1.000
_cell.length_b   1.000
_cell.length_c   1.000
_cell.angle_alpha   90.00
_cell.angle_beta   90.00
_cell.angle_gamma   90.00
#
_symmetry.space_group_name_H-M   'P 1'
#
loop_
_entity.id
_entity.type
_entity.pdbx_description
1 polymer ?
#
loop_
_entity_poly.entity_id
_entity_poly.type
_entity_poly.pdbx_seq_one_letter_code
_entity_poly.pdbx_strand_id
1 'polypeptide(L)' 'MTIKTAFIGLGVMGYPMAGHLSKAGFEVCVYNRTRARAEQWVEQYPGRVADTPGRATVGSDLFNSRAN' A
#
# COMPACT_ATOMS: atom_id res chain seq x y z
N MET A 1 -13.42 -6.17 -12.80
CA MET A 1 -12.37 -6.80 -11.98
C MET A 1 -11.43 -5.71 -11.54
N THR A 2 -11.30 -5.49 -10.24
CA THR A 2 -10.39 -4.47 -9.67
C THR A 2 -9.08 -5.16 -9.29
N ILE A 3 -7.94 -4.65 -9.77
CA ILE A 3 -6.63 -5.22 -9.45
C ILE A 3 -6.27 -4.83 -8.01
N LYS A 4 -5.85 -5.82 -7.21
CA LYS A 4 -5.41 -5.66 -5.83
C LYS A 4 -3.90 -5.53 -5.78
N THR A 5 -3.43 -4.42 -5.22
CA THR A 5 -1.99 -4.09 -5.14
C THR A 5 -1.54 -3.98 -3.69
N ALA A 6 -0.33 -4.45 -3.41
CA ALA A 6 0.28 -4.35 -2.09
C ALA A 6 1.61 -3.58 -2.12
N PHE A 7 1.80 -2.62 -1.23
CA PHE A 7 3.03 -1.85 -1.09
C PHE A 7 3.70 -2.16 0.24
N ILE A 8 4.89 -2.77 0.18
CA ILE A 8 5.70 -3.13 1.32
C ILE A 8 6.86 -2.14 1.41
N GLY A 9 6.70 -1.16 2.30
CA GLY A 9 7.52 0.06 2.35
C GLY A 9 6.78 1.23 1.71
N LEU A 10 6.79 2.37 2.39
CA LEU A 10 6.18 3.61 1.90
C LEU A 10 7.18 4.76 1.97
N GLY A 11 8.29 4.67 1.25
CA GLY A 11 9.28 5.73 1.24
C GLY A 11 8.95 6.82 0.21
N VAL A 12 9.96 7.42 -0.44
CA VAL A 12 9.75 8.63 -1.25
C VAL A 12 8.95 8.31 -2.51
N MET A 13 9.23 7.18 -3.15
CA MET A 13 8.54 6.74 -4.36
C MET A 13 7.27 5.95 -4.06
N GLY A 14 7.31 5.05 -3.07
CA GLY A 14 6.19 4.16 -2.76
C GLY A 14 4.94 4.89 -2.27
N TYR A 15 5.11 5.93 -1.45
CA TYR A 15 4.00 6.69 -0.88
C TYR A 15 3.08 7.33 -1.95
N PRO A 16 3.60 8.17 -2.87
CA PRO A 16 2.78 8.73 -3.94
C PRO A 16 2.34 7.68 -4.97
N MET A 17 3.15 6.66 -5.25
CA MET A 17 2.78 5.59 -6.20
C MET A 17 1.55 4.80 -5.73
N ALA A 18 1.55 4.37 -4.47
CA ALA A 18 0.39 3.74 -3.85
C ALA A 18 -0.83 4.67 -3.92
N GLY A 19 -0.64 5.97 -3.63
CA GLY A 19 -1.69 6.98 -3.66
C GLY A 19 -2.31 7.17 -5.05
N HIS A 20 -1.49 7.18 -6.10
CA HIS A 20 -1.96 7.25 -7.49
C HIS A 20 -2.78 6.03 -7.88
N LEU A 21 -2.34 4.82 -7.51
CA LEU A 21 -3.09 3.60 -7.80
C LEU A 21 -4.43 3.57 -7.05
N SER A 22 -4.43 3.98 -5.78
CA SER A 22 -5.66 4.11 -5.00
C SER A 22 -6.66 5.04 -5.68
N LYS A 23 -6.21 6.23 -6.13
CA LYS A 23 -7.05 7.20 -6.85
C LYS A 23 -7.51 6.71 -8.23
N ALA A 24 -6.72 5.85 -8.88
CA ALA A 24 -7.09 5.20 -10.14
C ALA A 24 -8.11 4.07 -9.96
N GLY A 25 -8.56 3.79 -8.73
CA GLY A 25 -9.59 2.80 -8.43
C GLY A 25 -9.05 1.40 -8.14
N PHE A 26 -7.74 1.24 -7.95
CA PHE A 26 -7.15 -0.02 -7.51
C PHE A 26 -7.36 -0.23 -6.01
N GLU A 27 -7.53 -1.49 -5.60
CA GLU A 27 -7.52 -1.84 -4.18
C GLU A 27 -6.08 -1.85 -3.68
N VAL A 28 -5.73 -0.92 -2.80
CA VAL A 28 -4.36 -0.78 -2.30
C VAL A 28 -4.28 -1.23 -0.83
N CYS A 29 -3.36 -2.16 -0.56
CA CYS A 29 -2.93 -2.51 0.78
C CYS A 29 -1.51 -2.02 1.02
N VAL A 30 -1.28 -1.33 2.14
CA VAL A 30 0.04 -0.79 2.47
C VAL A 30 0.57 -1.39 3.77
N TYR A 31 1.88 -1.60 3.80
CA TYR A 31 2.63 -1.92 5.01
C TYR A 31 3.88 -1.04 5.03
N ASN A 32 4.22 -0.53 6.20
CA ASN A 32 5.51 0.12 6.42
C ASN A 32 6.06 -0.31 7.79
N ARG A 33 7.39 -0.44 7.90
CA ARG A 33 8.04 -0.81 9.17
C ARG A 33 7.63 0.12 10.32
N THR A 34 7.55 1.42 10.02
CA THR A 34 6.95 2.41 10.91
C THR A 34 5.47 2.54 10.59
N ARG A 35 4.62 1.97 11.45
CA ARG A 35 3.15 1.90 11.26
C ARG A 35 2.51 3.26 11.05
N ALA A 36 2.93 4.28 11.80
CA ALA A 36 2.42 5.65 11.70
C ALA A 36 2.43 6.20 10.25
N ARG A 37 3.42 5.79 9.44
CA ARG A 37 3.50 6.23 8.04
C ARG A 37 2.48 5.55 7.12
N ALA A 38 2.11 4.31 7.42
CA ALA A 38 1.03 3.61 6.72
C ALA A 38 -0.34 4.14 7.16
N GLU A 39 -0.49 4.49 8.44
CA GLU A 39 -1.69 5.15 8.98
C GLU A 39 -1.91 6.53 8.35
N GLN A 40 -0.87 7.38 8.30
CA GLN A 40 -0.91 8.65 7.58
C GLN A 40 -1.28 8.51 6.11
N TRP A 41 -0.89 7.39 5.48
CA TRP A 41 -1.23 7.13 4.08
C TRP A 41 -2.73 6.85 3.91
N VAL A 42 -3.34 6.03 4.78
CA VAL A 42 -4.79 5.75 4.70
C VAL A 42 -5.67 6.93 5.14
N GLU A 43 -5.13 7.89 5.89
CA GLU A 43 -5.80 9.17 6.13
C GLU A 43 -5.92 10.02 4.86
N GLN A 44 -5.01 9.85 3.90
CA GLN A 44 -4.94 10.64 2.66
C GLN A 44 -5.54 9.93 1.45
N TYR A 45 -5.53 8.59 1.44
CA TYR A 45 -5.93 7.79 0.29
C TYR A 45 -6.80 6.60 0.70
N PRO A 46 -7.82 6.23 -0.11
CA PRO A 46 -8.56 4.99 0.08
C PRO A 46 -7.66 3.75 0.05
N GLY A 47 -7.72 2.92 1.08
CA GLY A 47 -7.00 1.66 1.13
C GLY A 47 -6.95 1.09 2.53
N ARG A 48 -6.12 0.06 2.73
CA ARG A 48 -6.00 -0.63 4.02
C ARG A 48 -4.55 -0.76 4.47
N VAL A 49 -4.33 -0.67 5.78
CA VAL A 49 -3.03 -0.97 6.39
C VAL A 49 -2.98 -2.44 6.80
N ALA A 50 -1.86 -3.10 6.55
CA ALA A 50 -1.57 -4.44 7.07
C ALA A 50 -0.53 -4.38 8.20
N ASP A 51 -0.66 -5.28 9.18
CA ASP A 51 0.26 -5.33 10.34
C ASP A 51 1.63 -5.92 10.01
N THR A 52 1.69 -6.75 8.97
CA THR A 52 2.90 -7.45 8.56
C THR A 52 3.02 -7.42 7.03
N PRO A 53 4.25 -7.51 6.49
CA PRO A 53 4.44 -7.55 5.05
C PRO A 53 3.76 -8.77 4.42
N GLY A 54 3.73 -9.90 5.12
CA GLY A 54 3.03 -11.11 4.67
C GLY A 54 1.52 -10.93 4.58
N ARG A 55 0.89 -10.25 5.55
CA ARG A 55 -0.56 -9.95 5.48
C ARG A 55 -0.91 -8.99 4.36
N ALA A 56 -0.01 -8.06 4.03
CA ALA A 56 -0.26 -7.08 2.97
C ALA A 56 -0.41 -7.74 1.59
N THR A 57 0.32 -8.83 1.33
CA THR A 57 0.32 -9.53 0.03
C THR A 57 -0.72 -10.63 -0.10
N VAL A 58 -1.48 -10.94 0.97
CA VAL A 58 -2.53 -11.98 0.89
C VAL A 58 -3.62 -11.52 -0.08
N GLY A 59 -3.79 -12.28 -1.17
CA GLY A 59 -4.80 -12.01 -2.19
C GLY A 59 -4.56 -10.76 -3.03
N SER A 60 -3.34 -10.21 -3.04
CA SER A 60 -2.94 -9.18 -4.01
C SER A 60 -2.51 -9.81 -5.32
N ASP A 61 -2.93 -9.24 -6.44
CA ASP A 61 -2.50 -9.63 -7.79
C ASP A 61 -1.07 -9.16 -8.08
N LEU A 62 -0.68 -8.02 -7.50
CA LEU A 62 0.64 -7.42 -7.64
C LEU A 62 1.13 -6.88 -6.29
N PHE A 63 2.42 -7.01 -6.01
CA PHE A 63 3.02 -6.33 -4.86
C PHE A 63 4.37 -5.69 -5.20
N ASN A 64 4.68 -4.58 -4.53
CA ASN A 64 5.96 -3.90 -4.61
C ASN A 64 6.66 -3.93 -3.24
N SER A 65 7.79 -4.64 -3.16
CA SER A 65 8.60 -4.74 -1.93
C SER A 65 9.83 -3.82 -1.88
N ARG A 66 10.04 -3.01 -2.91
CA ARG A 66 11.12 -2.00 -2.99
C ARG A 66 10.59 -0.58 -2.98
N ALA A 67 9.43 -0.37 -2.34
CA ALA A 67 8.70 0.88 -2.35
C ALA A 67 9.25 1.95 -1.36
N ASN A 68 10.55 1.90 -1.02
CA ASN A 68 11.21 2.91 -0.18
C ASN A 68 11.76 4.09 -1.00
#